data_AF-A0A8D2ANB2-F1
#
_entry.id   AF-A0A8D2ANB2-F1
#
_cell.length_a   1.000
_cell.length_b   1.000
_cell.length_c   1.000
_cell.angle_alpha   90.00
_cell.angle_beta   90.00
_cell.angle_gamma   90.00
#
_symmetry.space_group_name_H-M   'P 1'
#
loop_
_entity.id
_entity.type
_entity.pdbx_description
1 polymer ?
#
loop_
_entity_poly.entity_id
_entity_poly.type
_entity_poly.pdbx_seq_one_letter_code
_entity_poly.pdbx_strand_id
1 'polypeptide(L)'
;MSQTKKRKLESGGGGEGGVGTEEEDGGELEAAVPRPRRTKRERDQLYYECYSDVSVHEEMIADRVRTDAYRLGILRNWAALRGKTVLDVGAGTGILSIFCAQAGARRVYAVEASAIWQQAREVVRLNGLEDRVHVLPGPVETVELPEQVDAIVSEWMGYGLLHESMLSSVLHARTKWLKEGGILLPASAELFVAPISDQMLEWRLGFWSQVKQHYGVDMSCLESFATRCLMSHSEIVVQGLSGEDVLARPQRFAQLELARAGLEQELEAGVGGRFRCSCYGSAPMHGFAIWFQVTFPGGDSEKPLVLSTSPFHPATHWKQALLYLNEPVQVEQDTDVSGEITLLPSRDNPRRLRVLLRYKVGDQEEKTKDFAMED
;
A
#
# COMPACT_ATOMS: atom_id res chain seq x y z
N MET A 1 -48.79 -4.32 -55.93
CA MET A 1 -48.03 -4.91 -57.06
C MET A 1 -47.21 -6.07 -56.47
N SER A 2 -47.80 -7.25 -56.33
CA SER A 2 -47.64 -8.38 -57.26
C SER A 2 -46.18 -8.66 -57.63
N GLN A 3 -45.57 -9.65 -56.99
CA GLN A 3 -45.18 -10.87 -57.72
C GLN A 3 -44.95 -12.04 -56.75
N THR A 4 -45.62 -13.15 -57.09
CA THR A 4 -45.57 -14.47 -56.47
C THR A 4 -44.67 -15.39 -57.29
N LYS A 5 -44.15 -16.46 -56.66
CA LYS A 5 -43.71 -17.80 -57.18
C LYS A 5 -42.25 -18.09 -56.79
N LYS A 6 -41.83 -19.29 -56.38
CA LYS A 6 -42.44 -20.63 -56.39
C LYS A 6 -41.63 -21.54 -55.43
N ARG A 7 -42.32 -22.55 -54.86
CA ARG A 7 -41.78 -23.66 -54.05
C ARG A 7 -40.80 -24.55 -54.83
N LYS A 8 -39.91 -25.24 -54.10
CA LYS A 8 -39.63 -26.68 -54.28
C LYS A 8 -39.21 -27.31 -52.94
N LEU A 9 -40.00 -28.30 -52.50
CA LEU A 9 -39.58 -29.36 -51.57
C LEU A 9 -38.90 -30.44 -52.40
N GLU A 10 -37.77 -30.97 -51.94
CA GLU A 10 -37.33 -32.33 -52.22
C GLU A 10 -36.80 -32.96 -50.91
N SER A 11 -37.12 -34.24 -50.75
CA SER A 11 -37.00 -35.09 -49.58
C SER A 11 -35.85 -36.10 -49.74
N GLY A 12 -35.22 -36.54 -48.65
CA GLY A 12 -34.67 -37.91 -48.57
C GLY A 12 -33.41 -38.14 -47.72
N GLY A 13 -33.48 -39.16 -46.85
CA GLY A 13 -32.35 -39.93 -46.26
C GLY A 13 -31.65 -39.26 -45.07
N GLY A 14 -31.46 -39.83 -43.88
CA GLY A 14 -31.31 -41.24 -43.51
C GLY A 14 -29.82 -41.63 -43.52
N GLY A 15 -29.10 -41.43 -42.41
CA GLY A 15 -27.70 -41.84 -42.26
C GLY A 15 -27.14 -41.54 -40.86
N GLU A 16 -26.71 -42.60 -40.17
CA GLU A 16 -26.14 -42.64 -38.82
C GLU A 16 -24.71 -42.08 -38.74
N GLY A 17 -24.30 -41.67 -37.54
CA GLY A 17 -22.95 -41.88 -37.02
C GLY A 17 -21.87 -40.87 -37.42
N GLY A 18 -21.63 -39.88 -36.57
CA GLY A 18 -20.43 -39.04 -36.62
C GLY A 18 -20.15 -38.47 -35.24
N VAL A 19 -19.10 -38.97 -34.60
CA VAL A 19 -18.56 -38.49 -33.32
C VAL A 19 -18.16 -37.02 -33.49
N GLY A 20 -18.93 -36.11 -32.89
CA GLY A 20 -18.54 -34.72 -32.75
C GLY A 20 -17.50 -34.60 -31.65
N THR A 21 -16.27 -34.28 -32.03
CA THR A 21 -15.31 -33.65 -31.13
C THR A 21 -15.86 -32.26 -30.80
N GLU A 22 -16.34 -32.09 -29.57
CA GLU A 22 -16.62 -30.76 -29.02
C GLU A 22 -15.27 -30.06 -28.87
N GLU A 23 -15.00 -29.11 -29.77
CA GLU A 23 -13.94 -28.13 -29.60
C GLU A 23 -14.28 -27.31 -28.35
N GLU A 24 -13.43 -27.41 -27.33
CA GLU A 24 -13.44 -26.53 -26.18
C GLU A 24 -13.23 -25.10 -26.69
N ASP A 25 -14.28 -24.28 -26.61
CA ASP A 25 -14.25 -22.85 -26.87
C ASP A 25 -13.37 -22.20 -25.78
N GLY A 26 -12.08 -22.13 -26.08
CA GLY A 26 -11.08 -21.45 -25.28
C GLY A 26 -11.39 -19.97 -25.26
N GLY A 27 -12.16 -19.54 -24.27
CA GLY A 27 -12.37 -18.13 -23.97
C GLY A 27 -11.02 -17.45 -23.78
N GLU A 28 -10.61 -16.69 -24.79
CA GLU A 28 -9.46 -15.80 -24.72
C GLU A 28 -9.66 -14.85 -23.55
N LEU A 29 -8.86 -15.04 -22.49
CA LEU A 29 -8.65 -14.02 -21.47
C LEU A 29 -8.22 -12.75 -22.19
N GLU A 30 -9.08 -11.73 -22.19
CA GLU A 30 -8.77 -10.41 -22.74
C GLU A 30 -7.40 -9.97 -22.21
N ALA A 31 -6.42 -9.94 -23.11
CA ALA A 31 -5.09 -9.44 -22.80
C ALA A 31 -5.24 -7.99 -22.29
N ALA A 32 -4.78 -7.75 -21.06
CA ALA A 32 -4.81 -6.43 -20.45
C ALA A 32 -4.32 -5.37 -21.44
N VAL A 33 -5.18 -4.40 -21.76
CA VAL A 33 -4.86 -3.31 -22.69
C VAL A 33 -3.56 -2.64 -22.20
N PRO A 34 -2.50 -2.54 -23.02
CA PRO A 34 -1.26 -1.93 -22.60
C PRO A 34 -1.52 -0.49 -22.16
N ARG A 35 -1.21 -0.17 -20.89
CA ARG A 35 -1.36 1.20 -20.40
C ARG A 35 -0.51 2.14 -21.28
N PRO A 36 -1.04 3.29 -21.73
CA PRO A 36 -0.28 4.21 -22.55
C PRO A 36 0.99 4.63 -21.81
N ARG A 37 2.14 4.59 -22.50
CA ARG A 37 3.43 5.00 -21.93
C ARG A 37 3.37 6.49 -21.63
N ARG A 38 3.45 6.84 -20.34
CA ARG A 38 3.53 8.23 -19.86
C ARG A 38 4.98 8.57 -19.50
N THR A 39 5.38 9.82 -19.75
CA THR A 39 6.68 10.34 -19.32
C THR A 39 6.77 10.42 -17.79
N LYS A 40 7.98 10.63 -17.23
CA LYS A 40 8.15 10.86 -15.78
C LYS A 40 7.32 12.06 -15.31
N ARG A 41 7.42 13.19 -16.02
CA ARG A 41 6.73 14.44 -15.68
C ARG A 41 5.20 14.29 -15.66
N GLU A 42 4.63 13.60 -16.64
CA GLU A 42 3.18 13.36 -16.70
C GLU A 42 2.72 12.42 -15.58
N ARG A 43 3.49 11.39 -15.23
CA ARG A 43 3.18 10.50 -14.10
C ARG A 43 3.26 11.24 -12.77
N ASP A 44 4.26 12.08 -12.58
CA ASP A 44 4.39 12.90 -11.38
C ASP A 44 3.23 13.89 -11.26
N GLN A 45 2.81 14.52 -12.37
CA GLN A 45 1.68 15.43 -12.38
C GLN A 45 0.36 14.73 -11.98
N LEU A 46 0.05 13.56 -12.56
CA LEU A 46 -1.14 12.78 -12.20
C LEU A 46 -1.11 12.35 -10.73
N TYR A 47 0.06 11.98 -10.22
CA TYR A 47 0.24 11.65 -8.82
C TYR A 47 -0.08 12.84 -7.91
N TYR A 48 0.43 14.04 -8.22
CA TYR A 48 0.12 15.24 -7.43
C TYR A 48 -1.36 15.65 -7.53
N GLU A 49 -2.02 15.37 -8.65
CA GLU A 49 -3.45 15.63 -8.83
C GLU A 49 -4.32 14.77 -7.90
N CYS A 50 -3.94 13.53 -7.58
CA CYS A 50 -4.63 12.71 -6.59
C CYS A 50 -4.69 13.37 -5.20
N TYR A 51 -3.67 14.16 -4.86
CA TYR A 51 -3.60 14.89 -3.58
C TYR A 51 -4.25 16.28 -3.62
N SER A 52 -4.90 16.66 -4.73
CA SER A 52 -5.61 17.94 -4.79
C SER A 52 -7.04 17.86 -4.23
N ASP A 53 -7.60 16.66 -4.11
CA ASP A 53 -8.96 16.43 -3.63
C ASP A 53 -9.03 16.38 -2.09
N VAL A 54 -10.15 16.86 -1.54
CA VAL A 54 -10.38 16.93 -0.09
C VAL A 54 -10.42 15.55 0.58
N SER A 55 -10.89 14.51 -0.11
CA SER A 55 -11.21 13.21 0.48
C SER A 55 -9.98 12.53 1.06
N VAL A 56 -8.84 12.58 0.34
CA VAL A 56 -7.58 11.98 0.79
C VAL A 56 -7.06 12.69 2.05
N HIS A 57 -7.14 14.03 2.09
CA HIS A 57 -6.73 14.80 3.27
C HIS A 57 -7.68 14.61 4.45
N GLU A 58 -8.97 14.47 4.22
CA GLU A 58 -9.96 14.16 5.25
C GLU A 58 -9.66 12.79 5.89
N GLU A 59 -9.48 11.74 5.09
CA GLU A 59 -9.13 10.40 5.58
C GLU A 59 -7.83 10.42 6.40
N MET A 60 -6.79 11.07 5.86
CA MET A 60 -5.49 11.22 6.51
C MET A 60 -5.55 11.96 7.85
N ILE A 61 -6.35 13.02 7.97
CA ILE A 61 -6.49 13.80 9.22
C ILE A 61 -7.45 13.11 10.19
N ALA A 62 -8.49 12.45 9.69
CA ALA A 62 -9.45 11.69 10.50
C ALA A 62 -8.80 10.45 11.14
N ASP A 63 -7.75 9.89 10.51
CA ASP A 63 -6.86 8.91 11.14
C ASP A 63 -6.10 9.55 12.31
N ARG A 64 -6.70 9.40 13.50
CA ARG A 64 -6.12 9.91 14.75
C ARG A 64 -4.86 9.15 15.15
N VAL A 65 -4.77 7.85 14.84
CA VAL A 65 -3.58 7.06 15.19
C VAL A 65 -2.37 7.63 14.44
N ARG A 66 -2.53 7.91 13.14
CA ARG A 66 -1.53 8.63 12.34
C ARG A 66 -1.27 10.03 12.91
N THR A 67 -2.33 10.86 12.97
CA THR A 67 -2.18 12.30 13.21
C THR A 67 -1.64 12.60 14.62
N ASP A 68 -2.10 11.88 15.64
CA ASP A 68 -1.57 12.04 16.99
C ASP A 68 -0.16 11.45 17.13
N ALA A 69 0.20 10.37 16.41
CA ALA A 69 1.57 9.86 16.43
C ALA A 69 2.57 10.90 15.90
N TYR A 70 2.25 11.57 14.79
CA TYR A 70 3.07 12.69 14.29
C TYR A 70 3.09 13.87 15.27
N ARG A 71 1.93 14.30 15.77
CA ARG A 71 1.84 15.40 16.73
C ARG A 71 2.72 15.13 17.96
N LEU A 72 2.59 13.95 18.56
CA LEU A 72 3.36 13.54 19.74
C LEU A 72 4.83 13.31 19.40
N GLY A 73 5.16 12.69 18.26
CA GLY A 73 6.54 12.48 17.81
C GLY A 73 7.29 13.79 17.63
N ILE A 74 6.65 14.79 17.00
CA ILE A 74 7.19 16.13 16.83
C ILE A 74 7.33 16.84 18.19
N LEU A 75 6.29 16.83 19.03
CA LEU A 75 6.31 17.50 20.34
C LEU A 75 7.31 16.86 21.31
N ARG A 76 7.53 15.55 21.27
CA ARG A 76 8.58 14.87 22.07
C ARG A 76 9.98 15.31 21.68
N ASN A 77 10.17 15.74 20.43
CA ASN A 77 11.43 16.25 19.91
C ASN A 77 11.54 17.78 20.03
N TRP A 78 10.70 18.45 20.84
CA TRP A 78 10.72 19.92 20.97
C TRP A 78 12.10 20.47 21.34
N ALA A 79 12.89 19.78 22.19
CA ALA A 79 14.23 20.23 22.55
C ALA A 79 15.18 20.30 21.34
N ALA A 80 15.04 19.36 20.40
CA ALA A 80 15.78 19.34 19.14
C ALA A 80 15.20 20.28 18.09
N LEU A 81 13.94 20.73 18.22
CA LEU A 81 13.26 21.61 17.25
C LEU A 81 13.23 23.08 17.68
N ARG A 82 13.30 23.39 18.98
CA ARG A 82 13.12 24.75 19.51
C ARG A 82 14.21 25.69 18.99
N GLY A 83 13.80 26.75 18.30
CA GLY A 83 14.70 27.73 17.70
C GLY A 83 15.40 27.25 16.42
N LYS A 84 15.07 26.06 15.92
CA LYS A 84 15.67 25.42 14.75
C LYS A 84 14.85 25.57 13.48
N THR A 85 15.42 25.20 12.34
CA THR A 85 14.74 25.20 11.04
C THR A 85 14.30 23.81 10.62
N VAL A 86 13.09 23.69 10.08
CA VAL A 86 12.47 22.43 9.69
C VAL A 86 12.04 22.47 8.23
N LEU A 87 12.21 21.37 7.51
CA LEU A 87 11.59 21.12 6.21
C LEU A 87 10.50 20.07 6.36
N ASP A 88 9.29 20.37 5.90
CA ASP A 88 8.17 19.44 5.79
C ASP A 88 8.04 19.03 4.32
N VAL A 89 8.30 17.76 4.01
CA VAL A 89 8.32 17.23 2.64
C VAL A 89 6.97 16.61 2.32
N GLY A 90 6.23 17.23 1.39
CA GLY A 90 4.84 16.88 1.09
C GLY A 90 3.91 17.36 2.20
N ALA A 91 3.92 18.67 2.45
CA ALA A 91 3.24 19.26 3.59
C ALA A 91 1.71 19.12 3.56
N GLY A 92 1.11 18.77 2.41
CA GLY A 92 -0.33 18.61 2.24
C GLY A 92 -1.07 19.87 2.68
N THR A 93 -1.94 19.74 3.69
CA THR A 93 -2.69 20.86 4.30
C THR A 93 -1.87 21.71 5.29
N GLY A 94 -0.59 21.39 5.51
CA GLY A 94 0.33 22.12 6.39
C GLY A 94 0.22 21.75 7.87
N ILE A 95 -0.58 20.73 8.24
CA ILE A 95 -0.81 20.37 9.65
C ILE A 95 0.47 19.96 10.39
N LEU A 96 1.37 19.19 9.74
CA LEU A 96 2.62 18.76 10.35
C LEU A 96 3.60 19.92 10.53
N SER A 97 3.70 20.79 9.53
CA SER A 97 4.42 22.06 9.63
C SER A 97 3.97 22.92 10.80
N ILE A 98 2.66 23.00 11.06
CA ILE A 98 2.10 23.72 12.19
C ILE A 98 2.48 23.03 13.52
N PHE A 99 2.47 21.69 13.59
CA PHE A 99 2.97 20.98 14.77
C PHE A 99 4.46 21.30 15.05
N CYS A 100 5.30 21.40 14.02
CA CYS A 100 6.69 21.80 14.18
C CYS A 100 6.82 23.24 14.71
N ALA A 101 5.99 24.17 14.23
CA ALA A 101 5.93 25.53 14.77
C ALA A 101 5.45 25.55 16.23
N GLN A 102 4.46 24.73 16.60
CA GLN A 102 4.00 24.56 17.99
C GLN A 102 5.09 23.97 18.89
N ALA A 103 5.92 23.06 18.38
CA ALA A 103 7.10 22.53 19.07
C ALA A 103 8.26 23.53 19.21
N GLY A 104 8.10 24.76 18.70
CA GLY A 104 9.06 25.85 18.88
C GLY A 104 10.03 26.06 17.73
N ALA A 105 9.85 25.43 16.56
CA ALA A 105 10.69 25.67 15.38
C ALA A 105 10.74 27.15 15.00
N ARG A 106 11.92 27.73 14.82
CA ARG A 106 12.08 29.14 14.43
C ARG A 106 11.44 29.40 13.06
N ARG A 107 11.63 28.46 12.14
CA ARG A 107 11.11 28.53 10.77
C ARG A 107 10.83 27.13 10.24
N VAL A 108 9.73 26.98 9.52
CA VAL A 108 9.35 25.74 8.83
C VAL A 108 9.14 26.04 7.36
N TYR A 109 9.79 25.27 6.48
CA TYR A 109 9.56 25.30 5.04
C TYR A 109 8.60 24.16 4.70
N ALA A 110 7.37 24.51 4.36
CA ALA A 110 6.31 23.57 4.02
C ALA A 110 6.26 23.39 2.50
N VAL A 111 6.89 22.32 1.98
CA VAL A 111 7.01 22.09 0.54
C VAL A 111 5.93 21.14 0.07
N GLU A 112 5.12 21.57 -0.90
CA GLU A 112 4.01 20.78 -1.44
C GLU A 112 3.87 20.99 -2.95
N ALA A 113 3.84 19.88 -3.70
CA ALA A 113 3.80 19.88 -5.16
C ALA A 113 2.37 19.93 -5.71
N SER A 114 1.41 19.34 -5.01
CA SER A 114 -0.01 19.34 -5.34
C SER A 114 -0.66 20.70 -5.09
N ALA A 115 -1.75 20.99 -5.80
CA ALA A 115 -2.50 22.25 -5.67
C ALA A 115 -3.00 22.55 -4.25
N ILE A 116 -3.04 21.55 -3.36
CA ILE A 116 -3.40 21.68 -1.93
C ILE A 116 -2.47 22.63 -1.15
N TRP A 117 -1.27 22.95 -1.69
CA TRP A 117 -0.38 23.96 -1.09
C TRP A 117 -1.09 25.30 -0.84
N GLN A 118 -2.10 25.65 -1.66
CA GLN A 118 -2.90 26.86 -1.48
C GLN A 118 -3.68 26.82 -0.17
N GLN A 119 -4.33 25.70 0.12
CA GLN A 119 -5.04 25.46 1.37
C GLN A 119 -4.07 25.47 2.56
N ALA A 120 -2.88 24.88 2.42
CA ALA A 120 -1.86 24.95 3.46
C ALA A 120 -1.50 26.40 3.82
N ARG A 121 -1.34 27.26 2.81
CA ARG A 121 -1.05 28.69 3.03
C ARG A 121 -2.20 29.39 3.76
N GLU A 122 -3.45 29.08 3.42
CA GLU A 122 -4.62 29.60 4.13
C GLU A 122 -4.69 29.13 5.58
N VAL A 123 -4.45 27.84 5.84
CA VAL A 123 -4.44 27.25 7.19
C VAL A 123 -3.34 27.87 8.05
N VAL A 124 -2.13 28.03 7.51
CA VAL A 124 -1.02 28.71 8.19
C VAL A 124 -1.40 30.14 8.58
N ARG A 125 -1.99 30.90 7.66
CA ARG A 125 -2.45 32.27 7.91
C ARG A 125 -3.56 32.33 8.96
N LEU A 126 -4.51 31.40 8.90
CA LEU A 126 -5.62 31.32 9.86
C LEU A 126 -5.12 31.08 11.29
N ASN A 127 -3.99 30.40 11.44
CA ASN A 127 -3.34 30.14 12.73
C ASN A 127 -2.31 31.23 13.12
N GLY A 128 -2.17 32.31 12.33
CA GLY A 128 -1.26 33.42 12.62
C GLY A 128 0.21 33.01 12.64
N LEU A 129 0.60 32.10 11.75
CA LEU A 129 1.96 31.51 11.69
C LEU A 129 2.70 31.86 10.39
N GLU A 130 2.20 32.78 9.56
CA GLU A 130 2.82 33.13 8.27
C GLU A 130 4.25 33.69 8.37
N ASP A 131 4.66 34.20 9.52
CA ASP A 131 6.02 34.66 9.79
C ASP A 131 6.99 33.47 10.00
N ARG A 132 6.49 32.33 10.47
CA ARG A 132 7.28 31.14 10.83
C ARG A 132 7.16 29.99 9.84
N VAL A 133 5.98 29.74 9.28
CA VAL A 133 5.73 28.65 8.34
C VAL A 133 5.60 29.19 6.92
N HIS A 134 6.53 28.81 6.04
CA HIS A 134 6.65 29.31 4.67
C HIS A 134 6.24 28.20 3.70
N VAL A 135 5.06 28.36 3.09
CA VAL A 135 4.53 27.39 2.13
C VAL A 135 5.10 27.63 0.73
N LEU A 136 5.86 26.66 0.24
CA LEU A 136 6.59 26.70 -1.03
C LEU A 136 5.99 25.68 -2.01
N PRO A 137 5.39 26.13 -3.13
CA PRO A 137 4.83 25.21 -4.11
C PRO A 137 5.92 24.52 -4.94
N GLY A 138 5.65 23.27 -5.31
CA GLY A 138 6.44 22.49 -6.28
C GLY A 138 7.20 21.31 -5.66
N PRO A 139 7.85 20.49 -6.50
CA PRO A 139 8.59 19.32 -6.03
C PRO A 139 9.80 19.68 -5.18
N VAL A 140 10.02 18.92 -4.11
CA VAL A 140 11.14 19.13 -3.17
C VAL A 140 12.51 18.94 -3.84
N GLU A 141 12.57 18.19 -4.94
CA GLU A 141 13.77 17.99 -5.72
C GLU A 141 14.27 19.30 -6.36
N THR A 142 13.34 20.18 -6.71
CA THR A 142 13.59 21.43 -7.45
C THR A 142 13.34 22.71 -6.65
N VAL A 143 12.73 22.61 -5.47
CA VAL A 143 12.55 23.78 -4.59
C VAL A 143 13.91 24.33 -4.17
N GLU A 144 13.98 25.64 -3.99
CA GLU A 144 15.16 26.33 -3.48
C GLU A 144 14.85 26.94 -2.12
N LEU A 145 15.60 26.50 -1.09
CA LEU A 145 15.48 26.99 0.28
C LEU A 145 16.57 28.04 0.55
N PRO A 146 16.29 29.06 1.38
CA PRO A 146 17.28 30.09 1.69
C PRO A 146 18.38 29.61 2.66
N GLU A 147 18.20 28.47 3.31
CA GLU A 147 19.18 27.86 4.22
C GLU A 147 18.97 26.34 4.31
N GLN A 148 20.01 25.60 4.71
CA GLN A 148 19.85 24.19 5.14
C GLN A 148 19.03 24.09 6.43
N VAL A 149 18.43 22.92 6.66
CA VAL A 149 17.52 22.67 7.79
C VAL A 149 18.15 21.77 8.86
N ASP A 150 17.72 21.97 10.10
CA ASP A 150 18.14 21.15 11.26
C ASP A 150 17.31 19.85 11.38
N ALA A 151 16.10 19.84 10.82
CA ALA A 151 15.22 18.67 10.83
C ALA A 151 14.41 18.55 9.53
N ILE A 152 14.08 17.32 9.16
CA ILE A 152 13.06 17.00 8.15
C ILE A 152 11.93 16.22 8.82
N VAL A 153 10.70 16.65 8.59
CA VAL A 153 9.49 15.89 8.91
C VAL A 153 8.80 15.51 7.61
N SER A 154 8.25 14.30 7.54
CA SER A 154 7.42 13.90 6.41
C SER A 154 6.54 12.71 6.78
N GLU A 155 5.31 12.75 6.31
CA GLU A 155 4.46 11.58 6.18
C GLU A 155 4.51 11.15 4.71
N TRP A 156 5.30 10.11 4.45
CA TRP A 156 5.68 9.67 3.10
C TRP A 156 5.21 8.25 2.80
N MET A 157 4.55 7.60 3.76
CA MET A 157 4.29 6.17 3.72
C MET A 157 3.03 5.91 2.89
N GLY A 158 3.15 5.16 1.80
CA GLY A 158 2.00 4.67 1.05
C GLY A 158 1.48 3.33 1.58
N TYR A 159 0.47 2.76 0.91
CA TYR A 159 0.06 1.37 1.14
C TYR A 159 1.23 0.40 0.97
N GLY A 160 1.32 -0.61 1.84
CA GLY A 160 2.49 -1.50 1.87
C GLY A 160 3.82 -0.76 2.07
N LEU A 161 3.80 0.37 2.79
CA LEU A 161 4.90 1.32 3.04
C LEU A 161 5.42 2.08 1.80
N LEU A 162 5.64 1.37 0.68
CA LEU A 162 6.42 1.86 -0.45
C LEU A 162 5.60 2.13 -1.72
N HIS A 163 4.28 1.92 -1.70
CA HIS A 163 3.43 2.49 -2.75
C HIS A 163 3.58 4.02 -2.77
N GLU A 164 3.37 4.63 -3.95
CA GLU A 164 3.56 6.05 -4.25
C GLU A 164 5.02 6.55 -4.28
N SER A 165 5.93 5.80 -3.64
CA SER A 165 7.39 5.96 -3.71
C SER A 165 7.93 7.33 -3.28
N MET A 166 7.22 7.99 -2.36
CA MET A 166 7.60 9.31 -1.84
C MET A 166 8.85 9.29 -0.95
N LEU A 167 9.23 8.13 -0.40
CA LEU A 167 10.49 7.98 0.38
C LEU A 167 11.72 8.48 -0.42
N SER A 168 11.75 8.27 -1.73
CA SER A 168 12.85 8.76 -2.58
C SER A 168 13.00 10.28 -2.55
N SER A 169 11.88 11.02 -2.52
CA SER A 169 11.85 12.48 -2.38
C SER A 169 12.35 12.94 -1.00
N VAL A 170 12.01 12.19 0.06
CA VAL A 170 12.52 12.46 1.42
C VAL A 170 14.03 12.24 1.51
N LEU A 171 14.55 11.16 0.93
CA LEU A 171 15.99 10.88 0.90
C LEU A 171 16.75 11.91 0.05
N HIS A 172 16.17 12.36 -1.07
CA HIS A 172 16.71 13.47 -1.85
C HIS A 172 16.78 14.76 -1.03
N ALA A 173 15.69 15.12 -0.32
CA ALA A 173 15.63 16.29 0.54
C ALA A 173 16.64 16.21 1.69
N ARG A 174 16.80 15.04 2.31
CA ARG A 174 17.84 14.76 3.32
C ARG A 174 19.22 15.10 2.77
N THR A 175 19.58 14.54 1.61
CA THR A 175 20.91 14.74 1.01
C THR A 175 21.15 16.19 0.57
N LYS A 176 20.14 16.88 0.03
CA LYS A 176 20.27 18.27 -0.47
C LYS A 176 20.22 19.33 0.64
N TRP A 177 19.34 19.14 1.63
CA TRP A 177 18.91 20.22 2.53
C TRP A 177 19.16 19.99 4.01
N LEU A 178 19.31 18.75 4.47
CA LEU A 178 19.54 18.48 5.90
C LEU A 178 21.01 18.76 6.27
N LYS A 179 21.22 19.46 7.38
CA LYS A 179 22.56 19.64 7.96
C LYS A 179 23.11 18.31 8.47
N GLU A 180 24.44 18.21 8.53
CA GLU A 180 25.12 17.11 9.23
C GLU A 180 24.62 17.04 10.70
N GLY A 181 24.21 15.85 11.14
CA GLY A 181 23.64 15.64 12.47
C GLY A 181 22.19 16.13 12.64
N GLY A 182 21.53 16.57 11.57
CA GLY A 182 20.10 16.86 11.58
C GLY A 182 19.24 15.61 11.79
N ILE A 183 17.99 15.82 12.23
CA ILE A 183 17.08 14.71 12.57
C ILE A 183 16.01 14.47 11.51
N LEU A 184 15.57 13.22 11.38
CA LEU A 184 14.47 12.79 10.51
C LEU A 184 13.29 12.33 11.37
N LEU A 185 12.09 12.78 11.01
CA LEU A 185 10.84 12.44 11.71
C LEU A 185 9.82 11.88 10.69
N PRO A 186 9.54 10.56 10.71
CA PRO A 186 10.17 9.50 11.52
C PRO A 186 11.62 9.19 11.09
N ALA A 187 12.35 8.43 11.91
CA ALA A 187 13.76 8.09 11.69
C ALA A 187 13.98 6.72 11.04
N SER A 188 13.10 5.76 11.30
CA SER A 188 13.19 4.39 10.77
C SER A 188 11.82 3.82 10.43
N ALA A 189 11.82 2.81 9.56
CA ALA A 189 10.65 2.01 9.22
C ALA A 189 10.98 0.51 9.32
N GLU A 190 10.00 -0.31 9.68
CA GLU A 190 10.12 -1.77 9.71
C GLU A 190 8.93 -2.39 8.99
N LEU A 191 9.19 -3.49 8.28
CA LEU A 191 8.22 -4.22 7.49
C LEU A 191 8.00 -5.62 8.06
N PHE A 192 6.73 -6.03 8.13
CA PHE A 192 6.30 -7.30 8.71
C PHE A 192 5.45 -8.09 7.74
N VAL A 193 5.49 -9.41 7.88
CA VAL A 193 4.66 -10.36 7.15
C VAL A 193 4.11 -11.42 8.09
N ALA A 194 2.87 -11.85 7.87
CA ALA A 194 2.30 -13.03 8.52
C ALA A 194 1.34 -13.77 7.56
N PRO A 195 1.23 -15.11 7.67
CA PRO A 195 0.17 -15.85 7.02
C PRO A 195 -1.18 -15.49 7.63
N ILE A 196 -2.23 -15.47 6.81
CA ILE A 196 -3.57 -15.04 7.22
C ILE A 196 -4.67 -16.01 6.80
N SER A 197 -5.74 -16.04 7.59
CA SER A 197 -7.06 -16.56 7.24
C SER A 197 -8.06 -15.41 7.34
N ASP A 198 -8.17 -14.66 6.24
CA ASP A 198 -9.12 -13.56 6.09
C ASP A 198 -10.57 -14.03 6.23
N GLN A 199 -11.21 -13.69 7.35
CA GLN A 199 -12.57 -14.09 7.68
C GLN A 199 -13.63 -13.48 6.73
N MET A 200 -13.39 -12.27 6.23
CA MET A 200 -14.31 -11.64 5.27
C MET A 200 -14.26 -12.36 3.92
N LEU A 201 -13.06 -12.71 3.46
CA LEU A 201 -12.90 -13.51 2.25
C LEU A 201 -13.51 -14.91 2.41
N GLU A 202 -13.30 -15.57 3.55
CA GLU A 202 -13.89 -16.87 3.86
C GLU A 202 -15.41 -16.84 3.73
N TRP A 203 -16.06 -15.83 4.32
CA TRP A 203 -17.50 -15.63 4.21
C TRP A 203 -17.95 -15.43 2.75
N ARG A 204 -17.21 -14.63 1.96
CA ARG A 204 -17.55 -14.38 0.54
C ARG A 204 -17.43 -15.63 -0.34
N LEU A 205 -16.47 -16.50 -0.05
CA LEU A 205 -16.30 -17.77 -0.77
C LEU A 205 -17.43 -18.74 -0.39
N GLY A 206 -17.70 -18.91 0.91
CA GLY A 206 -18.74 -19.80 1.41
C GLY A 206 -20.18 -19.35 1.12
N PHE A 207 -20.39 -18.09 0.75
CA PHE A 207 -21.72 -17.51 0.44
C PHE A 207 -22.53 -18.37 -0.53
N TRP A 208 -21.91 -18.85 -1.61
CA TRP A 208 -22.59 -19.56 -2.70
C TRP A 208 -23.18 -20.90 -2.25
N SER A 209 -22.54 -21.56 -1.30
CA SER A 209 -22.99 -22.81 -0.70
C SER A 209 -24.17 -22.60 0.28
N GLN A 210 -24.36 -21.38 0.81
CA GLN A 210 -25.48 -21.02 1.70
C GLN A 210 -26.76 -20.61 0.96
N VAL A 211 -26.68 -20.26 -0.33
CA VAL A 211 -27.83 -19.74 -1.11
C VAL A 211 -29.03 -20.69 -1.08
N LYS A 212 -28.79 -22.01 -1.11
CA LYS A 212 -29.84 -23.03 -1.08
C LYS A 212 -30.72 -22.95 0.16
N GLN A 213 -30.10 -22.70 1.32
CA GLN A 213 -30.82 -22.60 2.59
C GLN A 213 -31.71 -21.35 2.65
N HIS A 214 -31.29 -20.26 2.02
CA HIS A 214 -32.00 -18.99 2.07
C HIS A 214 -33.09 -18.88 1.00
N TYR A 215 -32.83 -19.39 -0.21
CA TYR A 215 -33.65 -19.11 -1.38
C TYR A 215 -34.12 -20.38 -2.11
N GLY A 216 -33.74 -21.58 -1.64
CA GLY A 216 -34.15 -22.85 -2.26
C GLY A 216 -33.46 -23.17 -3.59
N VAL A 217 -32.41 -22.43 -3.98
CA VAL A 217 -31.65 -22.62 -5.22
C VAL A 217 -30.21 -23.00 -4.88
N ASP A 218 -29.76 -24.16 -5.36
CA ASP A 218 -28.40 -24.63 -5.15
C ASP A 218 -27.41 -23.89 -6.07
N MET A 219 -26.56 -23.04 -5.49
CA MET A 219 -25.53 -22.28 -6.21
C MET A 219 -24.12 -22.64 -5.74
N SER A 220 -23.95 -23.76 -5.01
CA SER A 220 -22.66 -24.22 -4.49
C SER A 220 -21.58 -24.38 -5.57
N CYS A 221 -21.97 -24.66 -6.83
CA CYS A 221 -21.04 -24.76 -7.96
C CYS A 221 -20.25 -23.46 -8.24
N LEU A 222 -20.73 -22.30 -7.78
CA LEU A 222 -20.09 -21.00 -8.00
C LEU A 222 -18.93 -20.71 -7.04
N GLU A 223 -18.71 -21.52 -6.01
CA GLU A 223 -17.58 -21.34 -5.08
C GLU A 223 -16.22 -21.38 -5.81
N SER A 224 -16.07 -22.29 -6.79
CA SER A 224 -14.86 -22.36 -7.62
C SER A 224 -14.67 -21.12 -8.49
N PHE A 225 -15.76 -20.55 -9.01
CA PHE A 225 -15.73 -19.33 -9.80
C PHE A 225 -15.37 -18.13 -8.92
N ALA A 226 -15.98 -18.02 -7.75
CA ALA A 226 -15.68 -16.97 -6.77
C ALA A 226 -14.21 -17.00 -6.32
N THR A 227 -13.66 -18.19 -6.07
CA THR A 227 -12.24 -18.36 -5.71
C THR A 227 -11.32 -17.81 -6.81
N ARG A 228 -11.59 -18.13 -8.08
CA ARG A 228 -10.83 -17.59 -9.22
C ARG A 228 -10.92 -16.06 -9.29
N CYS A 229 -12.12 -15.50 -9.11
CA CYS A 229 -12.33 -14.05 -9.19
C CYS A 229 -11.70 -13.28 -8.02
N LEU A 230 -11.71 -13.84 -6.82
CA LEU A 230 -11.34 -13.12 -5.59
C LEU A 230 -9.91 -13.40 -5.11
N MET A 231 -9.24 -14.45 -5.60
CA MET A 231 -7.91 -14.86 -5.12
C MET A 231 -6.88 -15.05 -6.23
N SER A 232 -7.29 -15.55 -7.40
CA SER A 232 -6.34 -15.90 -8.46
C SER A 232 -5.76 -14.70 -9.22
N HIS A 233 -6.22 -13.47 -8.94
CA HIS A 233 -5.60 -12.26 -9.48
C HIS A 233 -4.23 -11.98 -8.84
N SER A 234 -3.44 -11.12 -9.50
CA SER A 234 -2.10 -10.70 -9.08
C SER A 234 -2.09 -9.26 -8.56
N GLU A 235 -3.18 -8.84 -7.92
CA GLU A 235 -3.29 -7.50 -7.33
C GLU A 235 -3.04 -7.58 -5.82
N ILE A 236 -2.38 -6.57 -5.28
CA ILE A 236 -2.28 -6.36 -3.83
C ILE A 236 -3.58 -5.68 -3.41
N VAL A 237 -4.28 -6.27 -2.44
CA VAL A 237 -5.55 -5.74 -1.93
C VAL A 237 -5.32 -4.99 -0.63
N VAL A 238 -5.85 -3.79 -0.50
CA VAL A 238 -5.76 -3.01 0.74
C VAL A 238 -6.99 -3.26 1.60
N GLN A 239 -6.84 -4.08 2.65
CA GLN A 239 -7.94 -4.46 3.53
C GLN A 239 -7.50 -4.46 4.99
N GLY A 240 -8.43 -4.07 5.87
CA GLY A 240 -8.22 -4.08 7.31
C GLY A 240 -8.49 -5.48 7.86
N LEU A 241 -7.52 -6.00 8.58
CA LEU A 241 -7.59 -7.26 9.32
C LEU A 241 -7.52 -6.98 10.82
N SER A 242 -7.86 -8.00 11.61
CA SER A 242 -7.76 -8.03 13.06
C SER A 242 -6.85 -9.18 13.53
N GLY A 243 -6.70 -9.32 14.84
CA GLY A 243 -5.84 -10.35 15.43
C GLY A 243 -6.32 -11.78 15.12
N GLU A 244 -7.62 -12.00 14.94
CA GLU A 244 -8.18 -13.31 14.58
C GLU A 244 -7.80 -13.79 13.17
N ASP A 245 -7.47 -12.88 12.25
CA ASP A 245 -7.08 -13.24 10.89
C ASP A 245 -5.63 -13.76 10.80
N VAL A 246 -4.82 -13.56 11.84
CA VAL A 246 -3.37 -13.85 11.80
C VAL A 246 -3.06 -15.28 12.25
N LEU A 247 -2.49 -16.08 11.35
CA LEU A 247 -2.30 -17.52 11.55
C LEU A 247 -0.98 -17.89 12.21
N ALA A 248 -0.01 -16.99 12.32
CA ALA A 248 1.28 -17.27 12.94
C ALA A 248 1.91 -15.99 13.50
N ARG A 249 2.97 -16.15 14.29
CA ARG A 249 3.72 -15.00 14.82
C ARG A 249 4.25 -14.15 13.65
N PRO A 250 3.97 -12.83 13.61
CA PRO A 250 4.50 -11.96 12.57
C PRO A 250 6.02 -11.94 12.52
N GLN A 251 6.56 -11.91 11.31
CA GLN A 251 7.99 -11.87 11.05
C GLN A 251 8.38 -10.53 10.47
N ARG A 252 9.37 -9.87 11.09
CA ARG A 252 9.98 -8.68 10.51
C ARG A 252 10.94 -9.12 9.39
N PHE A 253 10.70 -8.68 8.16
CA PHE A 253 11.51 -9.08 7.01
C PHE A 253 12.43 -7.96 6.50
N ALA A 254 12.20 -6.70 6.86
CA ALA A 254 13.08 -5.60 6.51
C ALA A 254 13.06 -4.48 7.58
N GLN A 255 14.16 -3.74 7.67
CA GLN A 255 14.31 -2.55 8.51
C GLN A 255 15.06 -1.48 7.71
N LEU A 256 14.45 -0.31 7.61
CA LEU A 256 14.96 0.86 6.90
C LEU A 256 15.36 1.92 7.91
N GLU A 257 16.66 2.20 8.00
CA GLU A 257 17.17 3.35 8.75
C GLU A 257 17.32 4.52 7.77
N LEU A 258 16.51 5.57 7.91
CA LEU A 258 16.36 6.59 6.87
C LEU A 258 17.61 7.46 6.71
N ALA A 259 18.51 7.48 7.70
CA ALA A 259 19.81 8.14 7.62
C ALA A 259 20.91 7.26 6.98
N ARG A 260 20.64 5.97 6.69
CA ARG A 260 21.64 5.05 6.13
C ARG A 260 22.03 5.46 4.71
N ALA A 261 23.34 5.49 4.45
CA ALA A 261 23.89 5.62 3.10
C ALA A 261 23.58 4.37 2.28
N GLY A 262 23.21 4.53 1.01
CA GLY A 262 22.89 3.39 0.12
C GLY A 262 21.41 3.02 0.07
N LEU A 263 20.57 3.65 0.91
CA LEU A 263 19.14 3.32 0.97
C LEU A 263 18.41 3.66 -0.34
N GLU A 264 18.80 4.73 -1.04
CA GLU A 264 18.24 5.05 -2.36
C GLU A 264 18.43 3.89 -3.36
N GLN A 265 19.63 3.31 -3.42
CA GLN A 265 19.95 2.20 -4.33
C GLN A 265 19.22 0.91 -3.92
N GLU A 266 19.02 0.69 -2.62
CA GLU A 266 18.28 -0.46 -2.12
C GLU A 266 16.79 -0.39 -2.46
N LEU A 267 16.18 0.81 -2.43
CA LEU A 267 14.79 1.00 -2.87
C LEU A 267 14.62 0.68 -4.37
N GLU A 268 15.61 1.01 -5.20
CA GLU A 268 15.59 0.66 -6.63
C GLU A 268 15.82 -0.83 -6.87
N ALA A 269 16.72 -1.46 -6.11
CA ALA A 269 17.05 -2.89 -6.22
C ALA A 269 15.97 -3.81 -5.64
N GLY A 270 15.21 -3.33 -4.66
CA GLY A 270 14.15 -4.03 -3.96
C GLY A 270 14.46 -4.25 -2.48
N VAL A 271 13.51 -3.89 -1.63
CA VAL A 271 13.58 -4.06 -0.18
C VAL A 271 12.88 -5.36 0.20
N GLY A 272 13.58 -6.25 0.90
CA GLY A 272 13.00 -7.56 1.20
C GLY A 272 13.82 -8.42 2.14
N GLY A 273 13.29 -9.60 2.41
CA GLY A 273 13.95 -10.57 3.26
C GLY A 273 13.23 -11.90 3.30
N ARG A 274 13.90 -12.88 3.86
CA ARG A 274 13.33 -14.20 4.12
C ARG A 274 12.54 -14.20 5.43
N PHE A 275 11.50 -15.02 5.49
CA PHE A 275 10.70 -15.22 6.68
C PHE A 275 10.43 -16.71 6.90
N ARG A 276 10.18 -17.08 8.16
CA ARG A 276 9.74 -18.41 8.55
C ARG A 276 8.91 -18.32 9.83
N CYS A 277 7.81 -19.04 9.89
CA CYS A 277 6.92 -19.11 11.03
C CYS A 277 6.17 -20.45 11.06
N SER A 278 5.52 -20.74 12.19
CA SER A 278 4.69 -21.93 12.37
C SER A 278 3.26 -21.52 12.73
N CYS A 279 2.28 -22.11 12.06
CA CYS A 279 0.88 -21.78 12.24
C CYS A 279 0.36 -22.14 13.65
N TYR A 280 -0.56 -21.32 14.18
CA TYR A 280 -1.12 -21.48 15.51
C TYR A 280 -2.15 -22.61 15.62
N GLY A 281 -2.80 -23.00 14.52
CA GLY A 281 -3.89 -23.95 14.54
C GLY A 281 -4.45 -24.27 13.16
N SER A 282 -5.56 -25.01 13.15
CA SER A 282 -6.29 -25.40 11.94
C SER A 282 -7.05 -24.21 11.35
N ALA A 283 -6.80 -23.88 10.08
CA ALA A 283 -7.49 -22.81 9.36
C ALA A 283 -7.27 -22.89 7.83
N PRO A 284 -8.19 -22.32 7.02
CA PRO A 284 -7.91 -22.07 5.61
C PRO A 284 -6.97 -20.86 5.47
N MET A 285 -5.72 -21.09 5.08
CA MET A 285 -4.77 -20.03 4.78
C MET A 285 -5.08 -19.40 3.42
N HIS A 286 -5.42 -18.12 3.42
CA HIS A 286 -5.77 -17.35 2.22
C HIS A 286 -4.57 -16.68 1.56
N GLY A 287 -3.49 -16.45 2.30
CA GLY A 287 -2.32 -15.74 1.82
C GLY A 287 -1.50 -15.10 2.93
N PHE A 288 -0.92 -13.95 2.63
CA PHE A 288 -0.12 -13.18 3.56
C PHE A 288 -0.64 -11.75 3.69
N ALA A 289 -0.51 -11.17 4.87
CA ALA A 289 -0.63 -9.73 5.07
C ALA A 289 0.77 -9.12 5.28
N ILE A 290 1.00 -7.97 4.67
CA ILE A 290 2.15 -7.11 4.98
C ILE A 290 1.67 -5.80 5.60
N TRP A 291 2.46 -5.32 6.55
CA TRP A 291 2.26 -4.04 7.20
C TRP A 291 3.58 -3.47 7.67
N PHE A 292 3.55 -2.27 8.22
CA PHE A 292 4.75 -1.57 8.65
C PHE A 292 4.57 -0.90 10.00
N GLN A 293 5.69 -0.40 10.51
CA GLN A 293 5.67 0.65 11.52
C GLN A 293 6.79 1.62 11.25
N VAL A 294 6.61 2.87 11.69
CA VAL A 294 7.66 3.89 11.68
C VAL A 294 7.95 4.35 13.10
N THR A 295 9.21 4.69 13.36
CA THR A 295 9.68 5.05 14.69
C THR A 295 10.18 6.49 14.71
N PHE A 296 9.63 7.29 15.61
CA PHE A 296 10.13 8.61 15.95
C PHE A 296 11.17 8.50 17.07
N PRO A 297 12.28 9.28 17.01
CA PRO A 297 13.23 9.37 18.10
C PRO A 297 12.53 9.74 19.43
N GLY A 298 13.00 9.17 20.54
CA GLY A 298 12.37 9.32 21.85
C GLY A 298 12.36 10.75 22.40
N GLY A 299 13.28 11.60 21.93
CA GLY A 299 13.47 12.95 22.43
C GLY A 299 13.54 12.96 23.96
N ASP A 300 12.79 13.85 24.59
CA ASP A 300 12.73 13.99 26.05
C ASP A 300 12.16 12.77 26.79
N SER A 301 11.39 11.92 26.11
CA SER A 301 10.79 10.74 26.76
C SER A 301 11.75 9.56 26.86
N GLU A 302 12.91 9.63 26.19
CA GLU A 302 13.90 8.54 25.97
C GLU A 302 13.34 7.31 25.24
N LYS A 303 12.05 7.00 25.41
CA LYS A 303 11.34 5.91 24.73
C LYS A 303 10.86 6.36 23.34
N PRO A 304 11.31 5.69 22.27
CA PRO A 304 10.82 5.96 20.92
C PRO A 304 9.29 5.84 20.82
N LEU A 305 8.68 6.68 19.99
CA LEU A 305 7.26 6.59 19.66
C LEU A 305 7.11 5.80 18.36
N VAL A 306 6.25 4.78 18.37
CA VAL A 306 6.01 3.92 17.21
C VAL A 306 4.60 4.17 16.68
N LEU A 307 4.50 4.45 15.39
CA LEU A 307 3.26 4.43 14.62
C LEU A 307 3.21 3.07 13.89
N SER A 308 2.29 2.19 14.29
CA SER A 308 2.15 0.84 13.74
C SER A 308 0.88 0.70 12.93
N THR A 309 0.94 -0.04 11.82
CA THR A 309 -0.21 -0.42 10.98
C THR A 309 -0.56 -1.90 11.13
N SER A 310 -0.15 -2.54 12.22
CA SER A 310 -0.40 -3.95 12.49
C SER A 310 -1.88 -4.25 12.75
N PRO A 311 -2.41 -5.42 12.32
CA PRO A 311 -3.78 -5.85 12.66
C PRO A 311 -4.01 -6.10 14.16
N PHE A 312 -2.95 -6.16 14.96
CA PHE A 312 -3.02 -6.25 16.43
C PHE A 312 -3.11 -4.88 17.12
N HIS A 313 -2.95 -3.79 16.38
CA HIS A 313 -2.95 -2.42 16.89
C HIS A 313 -4.19 -1.66 16.41
N PRO A 314 -4.50 -0.49 17.01
CA PRO A 314 -5.60 0.35 16.53
C PRO A 314 -5.52 0.62 15.02
N ALA A 315 -6.66 0.53 14.35
CA ALA A 315 -6.75 0.67 12.90
C ALA A 315 -6.24 2.04 12.42
N THR A 316 -5.64 2.03 11.24
CA THR A 316 -5.18 3.21 10.50
C THR A 316 -5.75 3.14 9.08
N HIS A 317 -5.75 4.26 8.36
CA HIS A 317 -6.25 4.31 6.98
C HIS A 317 -5.45 3.41 6.02
N TRP A 318 -4.16 3.17 6.31
CA TRP A 318 -3.29 2.26 5.56
C TRP A 318 -3.77 0.80 5.56
N LYS A 319 -4.54 0.39 6.58
CA LYS A 319 -4.95 -0.99 6.77
C LYS A 319 -3.73 -1.93 6.66
N GLN A 320 -3.86 -3.06 5.97
CA GLN A 320 -2.76 -3.94 5.57
C GLN A 320 -2.82 -4.21 4.06
N ALA A 321 -1.69 -4.57 3.47
CA ALA A 321 -1.61 -4.99 2.08
C ALA A 321 -1.62 -6.53 1.99
N LEU A 322 -2.60 -7.09 1.30
CA LEU A 322 -2.86 -8.53 1.26
C LEU A 322 -2.33 -9.15 -0.04
N LEU A 323 -1.74 -10.33 0.11
CA LEU A 323 -1.11 -11.12 -0.95
C LEU A 323 -1.79 -12.50 -0.98
N TYR A 324 -2.93 -12.59 -1.67
CA TYR A 324 -3.69 -13.83 -1.73
C TYR A 324 -2.99 -14.91 -2.55
N LEU A 325 -3.07 -16.15 -2.09
CA LEU A 325 -2.72 -17.33 -2.89
C LEU A 325 -3.73 -17.48 -4.03
N ASN A 326 -3.52 -18.43 -4.95
CA ASN A 326 -4.50 -18.65 -6.02
C ASN A 326 -5.80 -19.29 -5.52
N GLU A 327 -5.70 -20.07 -4.44
CA GLU A 327 -6.77 -20.78 -3.77
C GLU A 327 -6.38 -20.98 -2.29
N PRO A 328 -7.34 -21.18 -1.37
CA PRO A 328 -7.04 -21.43 0.04
C PRO A 328 -6.23 -22.71 0.22
N VAL A 329 -5.30 -22.71 1.18
CA VAL A 329 -4.54 -23.89 1.59
C VAL A 329 -4.85 -24.21 3.04
N GLN A 330 -5.36 -25.42 3.31
CA GLN A 330 -5.57 -25.85 4.68
C GLN A 330 -4.22 -25.97 5.41
N VAL A 331 -4.12 -25.31 6.57
CA VAL A 331 -2.98 -25.43 7.48
C VAL A 331 -3.45 -25.97 8.82
N GLU A 332 -2.55 -26.59 9.55
CA GLU A 332 -2.75 -27.10 10.90
C GLU A 332 -1.78 -26.46 11.90
N GLN A 333 -1.97 -26.74 13.18
CA GLN A 333 -1.01 -26.35 14.21
C GLN A 333 0.41 -26.82 13.82
N ASP A 334 1.37 -25.92 14.00
CA ASP A 334 2.79 -26.15 13.72
C ASP A 334 3.13 -26.34 12.23
N THR A 335 2.19 -26.13 11.31
CA THR A 335 2.48 -26.09 9.87
C THR A 335 3.53 -25.02 9.58
N ASP A 336 4.66 -25.43 9.00
CA ASP A 336 5.76 -24.54 8.66
C ASP A 336 5.40 -23.68 7.43
N VAL A 337 5.53 -22.37 7.57
CA VAL A 337 5.37 -21.42 6.47
C VAL A 337 6.65 -20.61 6.35
N SER A 338 7.30 -20.70 5.20
CA SER A 338 8.55 -20.01 4.91
C SER A 338 8.53 -19.37 3.53
N GLY A 339 9.41 -18.40 3.31
CA GLY A 339 9.46 -17.70 2.04
C GLY A 339 10.44 -16.55 1.98
N GLU A 340 10.34 -15.80 0.89
CA GLU A 340 11.09 -14.59 0.61
C GLU A 340 10.13 -13.58 -0.02
N ILE A 341 10.18 -12.34 0.47
CA ILE A 341 9.36 -11.24 -0.03
C ILE A 341 10.26 -10.09 -0.44
N THR A 342 9.97 -9.47 -1.59
CA THR A 342 10.68 -8.28 -2.08
C THR A 342 9.69 -7.25 -2.59
N LEU A 343 9.74 -6.03 -2.03
CA LEU A 343 9.00 -4.86 -2.47
C LEU A 343 9.83 -4.08 -3.47
N LEU A 344 9.24 -3.76 -4.62
CA LEU A 344 9.90 -3.18 -5.78
C LEU A 344 9.02 -2.08 -6.40
N PRO A 345 9.62 -1.10 -7.09
CA PRO A 345 8.87 -0.29 -8.04
C PRO A 345 8.39 -1.14 -9.23
N SER A 346 7.16 -0.89 -9.70
CA SER A 346 6.66 -1.53 -10.93
C SER A 346 7.40 -1.02 -12.16
N ARG A 347 7.55 -1.88 -13.17
CA ARG A 347 8.29 -1.56 -14.41
C ARG A 347 7.71 -0.36 -15.17
N ASP A 348 6.39 -0.26 -15.24
CA ASP A 348 5.71 0.78 -16.03
C ASP A 348 5.45 2.07 -15.23
N ASN A 349 5.35 1.96 -13.91
CA ASN A 349 5.14 3.08 -13.01
C ASN A 349 5.98 2.89 -11.73
N PRO A 350 7.09 3.63 -11.56
CA PRO A 350 7.92 3.53 -10.37
C PRO A 350 7.17 3.79 -9.07
N ARG A 351 6.07 4.57 -9.11
CA ARG A 351 5.20 4.84 -7.94
C ARG A 351 4.24 3.70 -7.61
N ARG A 352 4.04 2.72 -8.50
CA ARG A 352 3.16 1.58 -8.23
C ARG A 352 3.96 0.47 -7.54
N LEU A 353 3.51 0.03 -6.38
CA LEU A 353 4.18 -1.03 -5.62
C LEU A 353 4.06 -2.36 -6.37
N ARG A 354 5.16 -3.10 -6.44
CA ARG A 354 5.23 -4.49 -6.87
C ARG A 354 5.76 -5.33 -5.72
N VAL A 355 5.20 -6.51 -5.53
CA VAL A 355 5.65 -7.47 -4.52
C VAL A 355 5.94 -8.81 -5.18
N LEU A 356 7.19 -9.23 -5.13
CA LEU A 356 7.58 -10.58 -5.51
C LEU A 356 7.59 -11.47 -4.26
N LEU A 357 6.77 -12.51 -4.26
CA LEU A 357 6.64 -13.45 -3.16
C LEU A 357 7.05 -14.85 -3.61
N ARG A 358 8.01 -15.45 -2.92
CA ARG A 358 8.27 -16.89 -2.91
C ARG A 358 7.80 -17.44 -1.58
N TYR A 359 7.08 -18.56 -1.61
CA TYR A 359 6.53 -19.13 -0.38
C TYR A 359 6.43 -20.65 -0.46
N LYS A 360 6.51 -21.29 0.70
CA LYS A 360 6.32 -22.72 0.91
C LYS A 360 5.44 -22.93 2.15
N VAL A 361 4.43 -23.78 2.03
CA VAL A 361 3.48 -24.13 3.10
C VAL A 361 3.55 -25.64 3.35
N GLY A 362 4.03 -26.03 4.53
CA GLY A 362 4.23 -27.43 4.91
C GLY A 362 5.12 -28.18 3.90
N ASP A 363 4.60 -29.32 3.42
CA ASP A 363 5.28 -30.19 2.46
C ASP A 363 5.00 -29.82 1.00
N GLN A 364 4.20 -28.77 0.72
CA GLN A 364 3.96 -28.31 -0.65
C GLN A 364 5.27 -27.82 -1.29
N GLU A 365 5.32 -27.86 -2.62
CA GLU A 365 6.41 -27.24 -3.38
C GLU A 365 6.46 -25.73 -3.15
N GLU A 366 7.67 -25.16 -3.26
CA GLU A 366 7.83 -23.70 -3.24
C GLU A 366 7.15 -23.09 -4.47
N LYS A 367 6.29 -22.10 -4.24
CA LYS A 367 5.55 -21.37 -5.27
C LYS A 367 6.02 -19.92 -5.32
N THR A 368 5.87 -19.30 -6.48
CA THR A 368 6.16 -17.87 -6.68
C THR A 368 4.91 -17.17 -7.19
N LYS A 369 4.60 -15.99 -6.66
CA LYS A 369 3.56 -15.11 -7.17
C LYS A 369 4.07 -13.66 -7.18
N ASP A 370 3.74 -12.94 -8.24
CA ASP A 370 4.19 -11.57 -8.51
C ASP A 370 2.96 -10.67 -8.51
N PHE A 371 2.91 -9.73 -7.58
CA PHE A 371 1.77 -8.86 -7.33
C PHE A 371 2.09 -7.41 -7.69
N ALA A 372 1.08 -6.65 -8.09
CA ALA A 372 1.15 -5.19 -8.20
C ALA A 372 -0.01 -4.54 -7.45
N MET A 373 0.18 -3.33 -6.92
CA MET A 373 -0.90 -2.61 -6.23
C MET A 373 -2.13 -2.49 -7.11
N GLU A 374 -3.33 -2.70 -6.56
CA GLU A 374 -4.59 -2.35 -7.23
C GLU A 374 -4.61 -0.85 -7.64
N ASP A 375 -5.51 -0.50 -8.56
CA ASP A 375 -5.51 0.83 -9.20
C ASP A 375 -5.99 1.99 -8.33
#